data_AF-A0AAU6KWQ0-F1
#
_entry.id   AF-A0AAU6KWQ0-F1
#
_cell.length_a   1.000
_cell.length_b   1.000
_cell.length_c   1.000
_cell.angle_alpha   90.00
_cell.angle_beta   90.00
_cell.angle_gamma   90.00
#
_symmetry.space_group_name_H-M   'P 1'
#
loop_
_entity.id
_entity.type
_entity.pdbx_description
1 polymer ?
#
loop_
_entity_poly.entity_id
_entity_poly.type
_entity_poly.pdbx_seq_one_letter_code
_entity_poly.pdbx_strand_id
1 'polypeptide(L)'
;MPASRNIDSWQQVDSRADFAAYLRFLAFDCERACGDQDTEAPAALHWTHQSINGFLWGWVRLLGSRIGSTDLLHEEAPDQPGWRGLAYQLDTVRTTPPGFNCVLSDSGTKPEEVDTARDLRWYAATLATDFARDQRERQAKTTRGEWAGDGGSWAHSTLYDWLASWAAWVGANSPLHAQLDPVTWRSVALQLSVARIYE
;
A
#
# COMPACT_ATOMS: atom_id res chain seq x y z
N MET A 1 22.65 15.15 -12.62
CA MET A 1 22.63 15.54 -11.20
C MET A 1 21.35 14.98 -10.60
N PRO A 2 21.39 14.09 -9.59
CA PRO A 2 20.17 13.61 -8.99
C PRO A 2 19.63 14.71 -8.07
N ALA A 3 18.44 15.22 -8.39
CA ALA A 3 17.73 16.14 -7.51
C ALA A 3 17.52 15.45 -6.16
N SER A 4 17.91 16.11 -5.09
CA SER A 4 17.57 15.77 -3.72
C SER A 4 16.06 15.56 -3.65
N ARG A 5 15.60 14.30 -3.66
CA ARG A 5 14.18 13.95 -3.54
C ARG A 5 13.76 14.27 -2.11
N ASN A 6 13.17 15.45 -2.00
CA ASN A 6 12.86 16.15 -0.78
C ASN A 6 11.75 15.41 0.01
N ILE A 7 11.71 15.67 1.31
CA ILE A 7 10.88 15.06 2.37
C ILE A 7 9.35 15.12 2.10
N ASP A 8 8.93 15.75 1.01
CA ASP A 8 7.52 16.05 0.69
C ASP A 8 7.12 15.64 -0.76
N SER A 9 7.70 14.57 -1.31
CA SER A 9 7.43 14.16 -2.71
C SER A 9 5.96 13.86 -3.00
N TRP A 10 5.15 13.51 -2.00
CA TRP A 10 3.70 13.32 -2.12
C TRP A 10 2.96 14.63 -2.43
N GLN A 11 3.48 15.80 -2.05
CA GLN A 11 2.81 17.10 -2.26
C GLN A 11 2.70 17.46 -3.75
N GLN A 12 3.60 16.90 -4.57
CA GLN A 12 3.66 17.12 -6.02
C GLN A 12 2.68 16.24 -6.80
N VAL A 13 1.95 15.34 -6.13
CA VAL A 13 1.04 14.41 -6.77
C VAL A 13 -0.30 15.10 -7.05
N ASP A 14 -0.55 15.48 -8.30
CA ASP A 14 -1.82 16.10 -8.73
C ASP A 14 -2.59 15.26 -9.75
N SER A 15 -1.94 14.28 -10.37
CA SER A 15 -2.54 13.45 -11.41
C SER A 15 -2.26 11.96 -11.21
N ARG A 16 -2.97 11.12 -11.98
CA ARG A 16 -2.70 9.68 -12.09
C ARG A 16 -1.25 9.39 -12.47
N ALA A 17 -0.68 10.19 -13.38
CA ALA A 17 0.70 10.01 -13.85
C ALA A 17 1.71 10.32 -12.73
N ASP A 18 1.47 11.39 -11.97
CA ASP A 18 2.31 11.76 -10.82
C ASP A 18 2.21 10.70 -9.72
N PHE A 19 1.00 10.18 -9.48
CA PHE A 19 0.79 9.12 -8.49
C PHE A 19 1.51 7.83 -8.88
N ALA A 20 1.46 7.42 -10.16
CA ALA A 20 2.24 6.30 -10.64
C ALA A 20 3.75 6.54 -10.48
N ALA A 21 4.24 7.75 -10.77
CA ALA A 21 5.65 8.10 -10.56
C ALA A 21 6.04 8.06 -9.07
N TYR A 22 5.14 8.51 -8.19
CA TYR A 22 5.32 8.47 -6.74
C TYR A 22 5.37 7.02 -6.21
N LEU A 23 4.47 6.13 -6.68
CA LEU A 23 4.53 4.71 -6.33
C LEU A 23 5.84 4.04 -6.80
N ARG A 24 6.36 4.38 -7.99
CA ARG A 24 7.68 3.90 -8.44
C ARG A 24 8.81 4.40 -7.54
N PHE A 25 8.72 5.65 -7.10
CA PHE A 25 9.66 6.20 -6.12
C PHE A 25 9.60 5.41 -4.81
N LEU A 26 8.40 5.14 -4.28
CA LEU A 26 8.23 4.35 -3.07
C LEU A 26 8.76 2.91 -3.23
N ALA A 27 8.51 2.26 -4.36
CA ALA A 27 9.04 0.92 -4.63
C ALA A 27 10.58 0.90 -4.58
N PHE A 28 11.23 1.84 -5.27
CA PHE A 28 12.70 1.96 -5.26
C PHE A 28 13.25 2.30 -3.87
N ASP A 29 12.57 3.19 -3.14
CA ASP A 29 12.96 3.59 -1.79
C ASP A 29 12.81 2.41 -0.79
N CYS A 30 11.74 1.61 -0.92
CA CYS A 30 11.51 0.39 -0.16
C CYS A 30 12.57 -0.69 -0.45
N GLU A 31 12.91 -0.89 -1.73
CA GLU A 31 13.95 -1.84 -2.15
C GLU A 31 15.29 -1.48 -1.50
N ARG A 32 15.68 -0.20 -1.53
CA ARG A 32 16.91 0.28 -0.87
C ARG A 32 16.88 0.09 0.64
N ALA A 33 15.77 0.46 1.29
CA ALA A 33 15.63 0.31 2.74
C ALA A 33 15.65 -1.16 3.19
N CYS A 34 15.22 -2.10 2.33
CA CYS A 34 15.25 -3.54 2.63
C CYS A 34 16.54 -4.24 2.19
N GLY A 35 17.29 -3.66 1.23
CA GLY A 35 18.50 -4.25 0.64
C GLY A 35 19.82 -3.84 1.30
N ASP A 36 19.91 -2.64 1.89
CA ASP A 36 21.14 -2.15 2.51
C ASP A 36 21.26 -2.60 3.98
N GLN A 37 21.97 -3.71 4.24
CA GLN A 37 22.45 -4.08 5.59
C GLN A 37 23.83 -3.48 5.94
N ASP A 38 24.56 -2.84 5.02
CA ASP A 38 26.01 -2.67 5.19
C ASP A 38 26.65 -1.31 4.80
N THR A 39 25.89 -0.23 4.65
CA THR A 39 26.51 1.11 4.59
C THR A 39 25.70 2.12 5.36
N GLU A 40 26.36 2.95 6.15
CA GLU A 40 25.81 4.09 6.90
C GLU A 40 24.86 4.90 6.01
N ALA A 41 23.58 4.53 6.02
CA ALA A 41 22.58 5.20 5.20
C ALA A 41 22.23 6.51 5.92
N PRO A 42 22.20 7.66 5.19
CA PRO A 42 21.73 8.90 5.77
C PRO A 42 20.32 8.68 6.33
N ALA A 43 20.02 9.35 7.44
CA ALA A 43 18.81 9.26 8.26
C ALA A 43 17.47 9.60 7.53
N ALA A 44 17.37 9.40 6.22
CA ALA A 44 16.23 9.75 5.37
C ALA A 44 15.37 8.55 4.94
N LEU A 45 15.79 7.31 5.20
CA LEU A 45 15.05 6.07 4.85
C LEU A 45 14.12 5.64 6.00
N HIS A 46 13.09 6.44 6.29
CA HIS A 46 12.12 6.08 7.34
C HIS A 46 11.04 5.13 6.80
N TRP A 47 11.43 3.89 6.47
CA TRP A 47 10.49 2.80 6.24
C TRP A 47 10.26 2.02 7.52
N THR A 48 9.05 2.06 8.03
CA THR A 48 8.65 1.33 9.25
C THR A 48 8.04 -0.04 8.95
N HIS A 49 7.67 -0.28 7.69
CA HIS A 49 7.05 -1.51 7.22
C HIS A 49 7.88 -2.14 6.09
N GLN A 50 8.22 -3.43 6.22
CA GLN A 50 9.03 -4.17 5.25
C GLN A 50 8.22 -5.25 4.50
N SER A 51 6.93 -5.39 4.80
CA SER A 51 6.05 -6.41 4.22
C SER A 51 4.71 -5.82 3.80
N ILE A 52 4.05 -6.45 2.81
CA ILE A 52 2.74 -6.02 2.29
C ILE A 52 1.69 -6.01 3.41
N ASN A 53 1.58 -7.08 4.21
CA ASN A 53 0.64 -7.10 5.33
C ASN A 53 0.96 -6.04 6.39
N GLY A 54 2.23 -5.77 6.69
CA GLY A 54 2.63 -4.75 7.65
C GLY A 54 2.18 -3.36 7.20
N PHE A 55 2.42 -3.05 5.92
CA PHE A 55 2.01 -1.82 5.28
C PHE A 55 0.47 -1.67 5.26
N LEU A 56 -0.26 -2.72 4.85
CA LEU A 56 -1.73 -2.70 4.84
C LEU A 56 -2.31 -2.51 6.24
N TRP A 57 -1.77 -3.15 7.27
CA TRP A 57 -2.19 -2.91 8.66
C TRP A 57 -1.88 -1.50 9.15
N GLY A 58 -0.76 -0.90 8.72
CA GLY A 58 -0.47 0.51 8.95
C GLY A 58 -1.57 1.41 8.37
N TRP A 59 -2.00 1.13 7.15
CA TRP A 59 -3.08 1.86 6.50
C TRP A 59 -4.44 1.64 7.18
N VAL A 60 -4.75 0.41 7.63
CA VAL A 60 -5.96 0.10 8.43
C VAL A 60 -6.03 0.95 9.70
N ARG A 61 -4.89 1.18 10.38
CA ARG A 61 -4.83 2.04 11.57
C ARG A 61 -5.10 3.50 11.22
N LEU A 62 -4.46 4.00 10.16
CA LEU A 62 -4.65 5.36 9.67
C LEU A 62 -6.12 5.66 9.29
N LEU A 63 -6.80 4.71 8.63
CA LEU A 63 -8.22 4.84 8.30
C LEU A 63 -9.13 4.73 9.53
N GLY A 64 -8.67 4.05 10.58
CA GLY A 64 -9.41 3.83 11.81
C GLY A 64 -9.40 4.98 12.80
N SER A 65 -8.28 5.69 12.93
CA SER A 65 -8.15 6.86 13.80
C SER A 65 -9.04 8.03 13.37
N ARG A 66 -9.44 8.08 12.09
CA ARG A 66 -10.36 9.11 11.56
C ARG A 66 -11.83 8.93 11.98
N ILE A 67 -12.23 7.77 12.50
CA ILE A 67 -13.65 7.43 12.73
C ILE A 67 -14.14 7.79 14.16
N GLY A 68 -13.27 8.29 15.04
CA GLY A 68 -13.65 8.64 16.41
C GLY A 68 -12.87 9.80 17.02
N SER A 69 -13.50 10.97 17.07
CA SER A 69 -13.23 12.11 17.97
C SER A 69 -11.90 12.88 17.84
N THR A 70 -12.01 14.21 17.67
CA THR A 70 -11.27 15.23 18.43
C THR A 70 -9.77 15.01 18.66
N ASP A 71 -9.00 14.70 17.62
CA ASP A 71 -7.54 14.81 17.69
C ASP A 71 -7.09 15.95 16.77
N LEU A 72 -6.99 17.16 17.36
CA LEU A 72 -6.73 18.44 16.70
C LEU A 72 -5.27 18.61 16.21
N LEU A 73 -4.52 17.52 16.06
CA LEU A 73 -3.07 17.57 15.77
C LEU A 73 -2.64 16.90 14.47
N HIS A 74 -3.57 16.44 13.64
CA HIS A 74 -3.24 16.06 12.27
C HIS A 74 -4.08 16.94 11.34
N GLU A 75 -3.40 17.80 10.56
CA GLU A 75 -4.03 18.54 9.47
C GLU A 75 -4.96 17.61 8.70
N GLU A 76 -6.22 18.05 8.54
CA GLU A 76 -7.30 17.33 7.89
C GLU A 76 -6.88 16.93 6.47
N ALA A 77 -6.27 15.76 6.32
CA ALA A 77 -6.10 15.17 5.02
C ALA A 77 -7.51 14.89 4.46
N PRO A 78 -7.85 15.44 3.28
CA PRO A 78 -9.22 15.70 2.85
C PRO A 78 -10.10 14.45 2.90
N ASP A 79 -11.38 14.65 3.23
CA ASP A 79 -12.43 13.63 3.36
C ASP A 79 -12.67 12.79 2.09
N GLN A 80 -12.06 13.15 0.96
CA GLN A 80 -12.07 12.39 -0.28
C GLN A 80 -10.65 12.02 -0.72
N PRO A 81 -10.42 10.80 -1.21
CA PRO A 81 -9.12 10.45 -1.76
C PRO A 81 -8.99 11.15 -3.11
N GLY A 82 -8.32 12.31 -3.17
CA GLY A 82 -7.70 12.78 -4.42
C GLY A 82 -6.34 12.08 -4.62
N TRP A 83 -5.72 12.23 -5.80
CA TRP A 83 -4.37 11.67 -6.04
C TRP A 83 -3.36 12.11 -4.96
N ARG A 84 -3.35 13.40 -4.62
CA ARG A 84 -2.53 13.93 -3.52
C ARG A 84 -2.87 13.31 -2.17
N GLY A 85 -4.17 13.22 -1.85
CA GLY A 85 -4.64 12.68 -0.56
C GLY A 85 -4.28 11.20 -0.40
N LEU A 86 -4.32 10.43 -1.48
CA LEU A 86 -3.87 9.05 -1.51
C LEU A 86 -2.35 8.96 -1.32
N ALA A 87 -1.57 9.78 -2.02
CA ALA A 87 -0.11 9.85 -1.85
C ALA A 87 0.29 10.19 -0.40
N TYR A 88 -0.38 11.17 0.21
CA TYR A 88 -0.19 11.55 1.61
C TYR A 88 -0.45 10.38 2.57
N GLN A 89 -1.52 9.61 2.35
CA GLN A 89 -1.83 8.45 3.19
C GLN A 89 -0.73 7.40 3.10
N LEU A 90 -0.22 7.10 1.89
CA LEU A 90 0.87 6.15 1.71
C LEU A 90 2.17 6.64 2.37
N ASP A 91 2.46 7.93 2.26
CA ASP A 91 3.62 8.55 2.90
C ASP A 91 3.56 8.45 4.43
N THR A 92 2.38 8.72 4.99
CA THR A 92 2.12 8.61 6.43
C THR A 92 2.27 7.18 6.91
N VAL A 93 1.71 6.21 6.17
CA VAL A 93 1.83 4.78 6.51
C VAL A 93 3.29 4.33 6.47
N ARG A 94 4.04 4.74 5.44
CA ARG A 94 5.46 4.40 5.29
C ARG A 94 6.30 4.81 6.51
N THR A 95 6.01 5.97 7.09
CA THR A 95 6.83 6.61 8.14
C THR A 95 6.31 6.38 9.56
N THR A 96 5.07 5.92 9.72
CA THR A 96 4.47 5.68 11.04
C THR A 96 4.91 4.32 11.59
N PRO A 97 5.44 4.24 12.84
CA PRO A 97 5.86 2.97 13.41
C PRO A 97 4.76 1.90 13.45
N PRO A 98 5.11 0.60 13.41
CA PRO A 98 4.13 -0.47 13.54
C PRO A 98 3.46 -0.40 14.91
N GLY A 99 2.14 -0.26 14.92
CA GLY A 99 1.32 -0.39 16.12
C GLY A 99 0.72 -1.79 16.28
N PHE A 100 -0.03 -1.98 17.36
CA PHE A 100 -0.83 -3.19 17.53
C PHE A 100 -1.87 -3.31 16.41
N ASN A 101 -1.97 -4.49 15.81
CA ASN A 101 -3.02 -4.79 14.85
C ASN A 101 -4.31 -5.05 15.63
N CYS A 102 -5.32 -4.20 15.45
CA CYS A 102 -6.66 -4.56 15.88
C CYS A 102 -7.10 -5.76 15.05
N VAL A 103 -7.54 -6.84 15.71
CA VAL A 103 -8.18 -7.96 15.03
C VAL A 103 -9.52 -7.45 14.50
N LEU A 104 -9.53 -7.05 13.24
CA LEU A 104 -10.74 -6.86 12.47
C LEU A 104 -11.09 -8.23 11.89
N SER A 105 -12.32 -8.70 12.15
CA SER A 105 -12.82 -9.91 11.50
C SER A 105 -12.79 -9.71 9.98
N ASP A 106 -12.39 -10.74 9.25
CA ASP A 106 -12.52 -10.74 7.79
C ASP A 106 -13.98 -10.50 7.45
N SER A 107 -14.26 -9.37 6.80
CA SER A 107 -15.61 -8.98 6.41
C SER A 107 -16.01 -9.59 5.07
N GLY A 108 -15.05 -10.18 4.32
CA GLY A 108 -15.27 -10.65 2.95
C GLY A 108 -15.65 -9.53 1.98
N THR A 109 -15.37 -8.26 2.33
CA THR A 109 -15.75 -7.09 1.54
C THR A 109 -15.11 -7.17 0.16
N LYS A 110 -15.91 -6.95 -0.88
CA LYS A 110 -15.41 -6.90 -2.25
C LYS A 110 -15.03 -5.48 -2.66
N PRO A 111 -14.14 -5.30 -3.65
CA PRO A 111 -13.71 -3.97 -4.10
C PRO A 111 -14.87 -3.06 -4.52
N GLU A 112 -15.87 -3.63 -5.19
CA GLU A 112 -17.06 -2.92 -5.66
C GLU A 112 -17.98 -2.43 -4.54
N GLU A 113 -17.86 -2.99 -3.33
CA GLU A 113 -18.65 -2.65 -2.14
C GLU A 113 -18.00 -1.53 -1.30
N VAL A 114 -16.83 -1.02 -1.71
CA VAL A 114 -16.08 -0.01 -0.97
C VAL A 114 -16.54 1.39 -1.33
N ASP A 115 -17.43 1.99 -0.53
CA ASP A 115 -17.92 3.35 -0.74
C ASP A 115 -17.36 4.38 0.25
N THR A 116 -16.88 3.92 1.42
CA THR A 116 -16.40 4.78 2.49
C THR A 116 -14.98 4.43 2.93
N ALA A 117 -14.33 5.35 3.66
CA ALA A 117 -13.05 5.09 4.32
C ALA A 117 -13.13 3.90 5.29
N ARG A 118 -14.30 3.69 5.91
CA ARG A 118 -14.57 2.53 6.76
C ARG A 118 -14.55 1.24 5.94
N ASP A 119 -15.18 1.23 4.78
CA ASP A 119 -15.21 0.03 3.92
C ASP A 119 -13.81 -0.26 3.38
N LEU A 120 -13.04 0.76 3.00
CA LEU A 120 -11.65 0.58 2.60
C LEU A 120 -10.80 0.03 3.75
N ARG A 121 -11.05 0.48 4.99
CA ARG A 121 -10.38 -0.07 6.18
C ARG A 121 -10.64 -1.56 6.34
N TRP A 122 -11.88 -2.01 6.19
CA TRP A 122 -12.22 -3.43 6.24
C TRP A 122 -11.59 -4.20 5.09
N TYR A 123 -11.67 -3.66 3.87
CA TYR A 123 -11.08 -4.25 2.69
C TYR A 123 -9.56 -4.43 2.80
N ALA A 124 -8.84 -3.41 3.27
CA ALA A 124 -7.40 -3.47 3.52
C ALA A 124 -7.04 -4.49 4.60
N ALA A 125 -7.87 -4.67 5.63
CA ALA A 125 -7.69 -5.69 6.66
C ALA A 125 -7.89 -7.11 6.11
N THR A 126 -8.89 -7.32 5.24
CA THR A 126 -9.07 -8.57 4.50
C THR A 126 -7.83 -8.88 3.65
N LEU A 127 -7.33 -7.92 2.86
CA LEU A 127 -6.11 -8.13 2.08
C LEU A 127 -4.89 -8.44 2.96
N ALA A 128 -4.70 -7.73 4.08
CA ALA A 128 -3.58 -8.00 4.97
C ALA A 128 -3.63 -9.41 5.58
N THR A 129 -4.85 -9.88 5.88
CA THR A 129 -5.11 -11.21 6.43
C THR A 129 -4.92 -12.30 5.38
N ASP A 130 -5.45 -12.11 4.17
CA ASP A 130 -5.27 -13.02 3.05
C ASP A 130 -3.79 -13.18 2.71
N PHE A 131 -3.04 -12.08 2.60
CA PHE A 131 -1.59 -12.15 2.31
C PHE A 131 -0.85 -12.95 3.38
N ALA A 132 -1.15 -12.70 4.66
CA ALA A 132 -0.52 -13.42 5.77
C ALA A 132 -0.88 -14.91 5.78
N ARG A 133 -2.12 -15.27 5.42
CA ARG A 133 -2.53 -16.67 5.25
C ARG A 133 -1.76 -17.31 4.10
N ASP A 134 -1.76 -16.69 2.92
CA ASP A 134 -1.16 -17.27 1.72
C ASP A 134 0.37 -17.42 1.88
N GLN A 135 1.04 -16.48 2.56
CA GLN A 135 2.45 -16.62 2.97
C GLN A 135 2.70 -17.81 3.91
N ARG A 136 1.83 -18.04 4.90
CA ARG A 136 1.96 -19.20 5.82
C ARG A 136 1.75 -20.51 5.08
N GLU A 137 0.77 -20.58 4.17
CA GLU A 137 0.51 -21.75 3.36
C GLU A 137 1.69 -22.07 2.44
N ARG A 138 2.26 -21.04 1.79
CA ARG A 138 3.48 -21.15 0.99
C ARG A 138 4.63 -21.69 1.84
N GLN A 139 4.90 -21.08 2.99
CA GLN A 139 5.98 -21.51 3.89
C GLN A 139 5.78 -22.95 4.37
N ALA A 140 4.54 -23.36 4.64
CA ALA A 140 4.22 -24.73 5.00
C ALA A 140 4.50 -25.72 3.86
N LYS A 141 4.14 -25.40 2.61
CA LYS A 141 4.49 -26.21 1.43
C LYS A 141 5.99 -26.34 1.26
N THR A 142 6.72 -25.22 1.33
CA THR A 142 8.19 -25.21 1.25
C THR A 142 8.83 -26.08 2.34
N THR A 143 8.31 -25.99 3.56
CA THR A 143 8.81 -26.78 4.71
C THR A 143 8.55 -28.29 4.53
N ARG A 144 7.48 -28.68 3.84
CA ARG A 144 7.19 -30.07 3.46
C ARG A 144 8.00 -30.56 2.25
N GLY A 145 8.80 -29.70 1.63
CA GLY A 145 9.51 -30.00 0.38
C GLY A 145 8.59 -30.07 -0.84
N GLU A 146 7.36 -29.58 -0.72
CA GLU A 146 6.41 -29.50 -1.83
C GLU A 146 6.76 -28.29 -2.71
N TRP A 147 6.51 -28.43 -4.01
CA TRP A 147 6.64 -27.30 -4.93
C TRP A 147 5.60 -26.23 -4.58
N ALA A 148 6.07 -25.05 -4.19
CA ALA A 148 5.21 -23.94 -3.77
C ALA A 148 4.72 -23.06 -4.94
N GLY A 149 5.02 -23.44 -6.19
CA GLY A 149 4.73 -22.65 -7.39
C GLY A 149 5.93 -21.84 -7.88
N ASP A 150 5.81 -21.35 -9.11
CA ASP A 150 6.78 -20.57 -9.89
C ASP A 150 6.72 -19.04 -9.65
N GLY A 151 6.06 -18.60 -8.58
CA GLY A 151 6.10 -17.20 -8.16
C GLY A 151 4.95 -16.33 -8.68
N GLY A 152 3.96 -16.90 -9.36
CA GLY A 152 2.74 -16.21 -9.84
C GLY A 152 1.60 -16.11 -8.81
N SER A 153 1.92 -16.13 -7.52
CA SER A 153 0.98 -15.77 -6.45
C SER A 153 1.60 -14.65 -5.65
N TRP A 154 0.81 -13.63 -5.32
CA TRP A 154 1.24 -12.50 -4.49
C TRP A 154 1.91 -12.88 -3.16
N ALA A 155 1.71 -14.11 -2.68
CA ALA A 155 2.47 -14.68 -1.56
C ALA A 155 3.98 -14.85 -1.85
N HIS A 156 4.43 -14.58 -3.07
CA HIS A 156 5.84 -14.53 -3.47
C HIS A 156 6.37 -13.10 -3.54
N SER A 157 5.50 -12.10 -3.67
CA SER A 157 5.92 -10.71 -3.84
C SER A 157 6.46 -10.11 -2.54
N THR A 158 7.42 -9.22 -2.69
CA THR A 158 7.86 -8.30 -1.64
C THR A 158 7.00 -7.03 -1.63
N LEU A 159 7.16 -6.18 -0.61
CA LEU A 159 6.48 -4.88 -0.59
C LEU A 159 6.87 -3.99 -1.78
N TYR A 160 8.15 -3.99 -2.18
CA TYR A 160 8.58 -3.20 -3.32
C TYR A 160 8.03 -3.73 -4.65
N ASP A 161 7.95 -5.06 -4.83
CA ASP A 161 7.34 -5.67 -6.02
C ASP A 161 5.87 -5.25 -6.14
N TRP A 162 5.13 -5.35 -5.04
CA TRP A 162 3.71 -4.98 -5.01
C TRP A 162 3.48 -3.49 -5.30
N LEU A 163 4.32 -2.61 -4.75
CA LEU A 163 4.29 -1.17 -5.08
C LEU A 163 4.64 -0.90 -6.54
N ALA A 164 5.62 -1.62 -7.10
CA ALA A 164 6.01 -1.50 -8.51
C ALA A 164 4.89 -1.97 -9.45
N SER A 165 4.24 -3.09 -9.14
CA SER A 165 3.08 -3.61 -9.86
C SER A 165 1.89 -2.65 -9.80
N TRP A 166 1.61 -2.10 -8.62
CA TRP A 166 0.59 -1.06 -8.48
C TRP A 166 0.92 0.16 -9.35
N ALA A 167 2.17 0.62 -9.34
CA ALA A 167 2.62 1.74 -10.16
C ALA A 167 2.51 1.48 -11.67
N ALA A 168 2.89 0.27 -12.10
CA ALA A 168 2.81 -0.16 -13.49
C ALA A 168 1.36 -0.16 -13.96
N TRP A 169 0.45 -0.70 -13.15
CA TRP A 169 -0.96 -0.76 -13.47
C TRP A 169 -1.61 0.63 -13.53
N VAL A 170 -1.41 1.47 -12.51
CA VAL A 170 -1.96 2.85 -12.49
C VAL A 170 -1.43 3.67 -13.67
N GLY A 171 -0.15 3.49 -14.01
CA GLY A 171 0.51 4.20 -15.11
C GLY A 171 0.16 3.70 -16.50
N ALA A 172 -0.49 2.54 -16.63
CA ALA A 172 -0.84 1.98 -17.93
C ALA A 172 -2.05 2.72 -18.55
N ASN A 173 -2.00 2.89 -19.87
CA ASN A 173 -3.08 3.49 -20.64
C ASN A 173 -4.03 2.39 -21.12
N SER A 174 -4.99 2.03 -20.28
CA SER A 174 -6.03 1.04 -20.57
C SER A 174 -7.43 1.66 -20.50
N PRO A 175 -8.36 1.31 -21.41
CA PRO A 175 -9.76 1.71 -21.31
C PRO A 175 -10.44 1.27 -20.00
N LEU A 176 -9.95 0.19 -19.38
CA LEU A 176 -10.44 -0.29 -18.09
C LEU A 176 -10.13 0.68 -16.94
N HIS A 177 -9.19 1.62 -17.13
CA HIS A 177 -8.77 2.59 -16.12
C HIS A 177 -9.65 3.85 -16.05
N ALA A 178 -10.73 3.91 -16.85
CA ALA A 178 -11.73 4.97 -16.75
C ALA A 178 -12.41 5.01 -15.35
N GLN A 179 -12.38 3.90 -14.60
CA GLN A 179 -12.92 3.81 -13.24
C GLN A 179 -11.96 4.35 -12.16
N LEU A 180 -10.74 4.76 -12.54
CA LEU A 180 -9.74 5.31 -11.60
C LEU A 180 -9.89 6.80 -11.34
N ASP A 181 -10.59 7.50 -12.22
CA ASP A 181 -10.81 8.94 -12.16
C ASP A 181 -12.32 9.22 -12.19
N PRO A 182 -12.91 9.87 -11.17
CA PRO A 182 -12.26 10.41 -9.97
C PRO A 182 -11.68 9.34 -9.04
N VAL A 183 -10.65 9.71 -8.29
CA VAL A 183 -10.15 8.87 -7.20
C VAL A 183 -11.25 8.80 -6.13
N THR A 184 -11.68 7.59 -5.82
CA THR A 184 -12.74 7.26 -4.86
C THR A 184 -12.27 6.09 -4.01
N TRP A 185 -12.92 5.84 -2.87
CA TRP A 185 -12.58 4.67 -2.05
C TRP A 185 -12.72 3.35 -2.83
N ARG A 186 -13.77 3.26 -3.67
CA ARG A 186 -13.96 2.15 -4.62
C ARG A 186 -12.80 1.99 -5.58
N SER A 187 -12.37 3.10 -6.21
CA SER A 187 -11.27 3.03 -7.19
C SER A 187 -9.92 2.74 -6.54
N VAL A 188 -9.72 3.09 -5.26
CA VAL A 188 -8.57 2.64 -4.47
C VAL A 188 -8.66 1.14 -4.17
N ALA A 189 -9.83 0.61 -3.78
CA ALA A 189 -9.98 -0.82 -3.55
C ALA A 189 -9.73 -1.66 -4.83
N LEU A 190 -10.20 -1.18 -5.98
CA LEU A 190 -9.92 -1.78 -7.29
C LEU A 190 -8.41 -1.77 -7.61
N GLN A 191 -7.73 -0.65 -7.37
CA GLN A 191 -6.28 -0.55 -7.50
C GLN A 191 -5.54 -1.61 -6.68
N LEU A 192 -5.89 -1.78 -5.40
CA LEU A 192 -5.27 -2.75 -4.51
C LEU A 192 -5.55 -4.21 -4.94
N SER A 193 -6.75 -4.47 -5.44
CA SER A 193 -7.15 -5.77 -5.97
C SER A 193 -6.28 -6.19 -7.16
N VAL A 194 -6.00 -5.24 -8.05
CA VAL A 194 -5.19 -5.54 -9.23
C VAL A 194 -3.72 -5.61 -8.88
N ALA A 195 -3.22 -4.78 -7.96
CA ALA A 195 -1.84 -4.89 -7.47
C ALA A 195 -1.55 -6.28 -6.86
N ARG A 196 -2.56 -6.97 -6.31
CA ARG A 196 -2.47 -8.37 -5.88
C ARG A 196 -2.32 -9.38 -7.04
N ILE A 197 -2.80 -9.06 -8.24
CA ILE A 197 -2.87 -10.02 -9.37
C ILE A 197 -1.78 -9.73 -10.40
N TYR A 198 -1.27 -8.50 -10.43
CA TYR A 198 -0.29 -8.03 -11.40
C TYR A 198 1.12 -8.44 -10.93
N GLU A 199 1.59 -9.60 -11.37
CA GLU A 199 2.98 -10.10 -11.22
C GLU A 199 3.66 -10.25 -12.58
#